data_AF-A0A364K8D0-F1
#
_entry.id   AF-A0A364K8D0-F1
#
_cell.length_a   1.000
_cell.length_b   1.000
_cell.length_c   1.000
_cell.angle_alpha   90.00
_cell.angle_beta   90.00
_cell.angle_gamma   90.00
#
_symmetry.space_group_name_H-M   'P 1'
#
loop_
_entity.id
_entity.type
_entity.pdbx_description
1 polymer ?
#
loop_
_entity_poly.entity_id
_entity_poly.type
_entity_poly.pdbx_seq_one_letter_code
_entity_poly.pdbx_strand_id
1 'polypeptide(L)'
;MSNPNLKPVYQRILAILILCIPGALGIYGWTIIRDVLFNYFANQGFAWLPFLGGTLLLLIALYFLGGFIFYRDKKNNRIQPKLLSKEEQEKLAELKKSGQIKKDNDKYSYYKKL
;
A
#
# COMPACT_ATOMS: atom_id res chain seq x y z
N MET A 1 30.16 -1.84 21.68
CA MET A 1 29.40 -2.98 21.13
C MET A 1 27.92 -2.69 21.34
N SER A 2 27.26 -2.02 20.40
CA SER A 2 25.85 -1.63 20.51
C SER A 2 25.16 -1.77 19.16
N ASN A 3 24.49 -2.91 18.96
CA ASN A 3 23.43 -3.04 17.99
C ASN A 3 22.38 -3.96 18.59
N PRO A 4 21.20 -3.42 18.90
CA PRO A 4 20.00 -4.12 18.49
C PRO A 4 18.98 -3.15 17.88
N ASN A 5 18.79 -3.29 16.57
CA ASN A 5 17.56 -3.03 15.81
C ASN A 5 16.33 -2.62 16.66
N LEU A 6 16.16 -1.32 16.91
CA LEU A 6 14.86 -0.75 17.26
C LEU A 6 14.05 -0.67 15.98
N LYS A 7 13.36 -1.76 15.63
CA LYS A 7 12.33 -1.73 14.58
C LYS A 7 11.34 -0.65 14.99
N PRO A 8 11.06 0.38 14.18
CA PRO A 8 10.16 1.46 14.59
C PRO A 8 8.70 0.97 14.54
N VAL A 9 8.30 0.20 15.56
CA VAL A 9 6.94 -0.31 15.75
C VAL A 9 5.96 0.88 15.83
N TYR A 10 6.38 1.96 16.49
CA TYR A 10 5.63 3.22 16.56
C TYR A 10 5.28 3.79 15.18
N GLN A 11 6.21 3.78 14.22
CA GLN A 11 5.92 4.26 12.86
C GLN A 11 4.87 3.39 12.16
N ARG A 12 4.86 2.08 12.42
CA ARG A 12 3.87 1.16 11.85
C ARG A 12 2.49 1.38 12.46
N ILE A 13 2.41 1.60 13.76
CA ILE A 13 1.15 1.89 14.47
C ILE A 13 0.59 3.23 13.99
N LEU A 14 1.43 4.27 13.91
CA LEU A 14 1.01 5.60 13.44
C LEU A 14 0.48 5.55 12.00
N ALA A 15 1.16 4.78 11.14
CA ALA A 15 0.72 4.53 9.77
C ALA A 15 -0.68 3.89 9.71
N ILE A 16 -0.96 2.90 10.56
CA ILE A 16 -2.27 2.24 10.63
C ILE A 16 -3.34 3.19 11.19
N LEU A 17 -2.99 3.97 12.21
CA LEU A 17 -3.88 4.97 12.82
C LEU A 17 -4.32 6.03 11.80
N ILE A 18 -3.37 6.56 11.02
CA ILE A 18 -3.64 7.54 9.95
C ILE A 18 -4.49 6.90 8.84
N LEU A 19 -4.31 5.61 8.55
CA LEU A 19 -5.11 4.88 7.54
C LEU A 19 -6.54 4.59 7.99
N CYS A 20 -6.78 4.55 9.30
CA CYS A 20 -8.10 4.27 9.86
C CYS A 20 -9.12 5.37 9.53
N ILE A 21 -8.68 6.63 9.51
CA ILE A 21 -9.53 7.80 9.21
C ILE A 21 -10.15 7.73 7.80
N PRO A 22 -9.38 7.62 6.70
CA PRO A 22 -9.94 7.48 5.36
C PRO A 22 -10.70 6.16 5.19
N GLY A 23 -10.31 5.09 5.90
CA GLY A 23 -11.06 3.84 5.92
C GLY A 23 -12.48 4.01 6.47
N ALA A 24 -12.61 4.69 7.62
CA ALA A 24 -13.92 4.99 8.22
C ALA A 24 -14.77 5.91 7.33
N LEU A 25 -14.15 6.93 6.71
CA LEU A 25 -14.82 7.79 5.73
C LEU A 25 -15.35 7.00 4.53
N GLY A 26 -14.59 6.02 4.03
CA GLY A 26 -15.03 5.14 2.95
C GLY A 26 -16.26 4.30 3.32
N ILE A 27 -16.28 3.73 4.53
CA ILE A 27 -17.44 2.97 5.03
C ILE A 27 -18.67 3.88 5.17
N TYR A 28 -18.48 5.09 5.67
CA TYR A 28 -19.55 6.08 5.80
C TYR A 28 -20.09 6.49 4.42
N GLY A 29 -19.22 6.76 3.44
CA GLY A 29 -19.61 7.05 2.06
C GLY A 29 -20.39 5.91 1.41
N TRP A 30 -19.95 4.66 1.59
CA TRP A 30 -20.69 3.48 1.12
C TRP A 30 -22.07 3.35 1.75
N THR A 31 -22.18 3.63 3.05
CA THR A 31 -23.46 3.58 3.77
C THR A 31 -24.47 4.55 3.16
N ILE A 32 -24.05 5.78 2.85
CA ILE A 32 -24.91 6.77 2.19
C ILE A 32 -25.37 6.28 0.82
N ILE A 33 -24.47 5.73 0.00
CA ILE A 33 -24.84 5.21 -1.33
C ILE A 33 -25.87 4.09 -1.21
N ARG A 34 -25.66 3.16 -0.28
CA ARG A 34 -26.58 2.05 -0.01
C ARG A 34 -27.96 2.57 0.40
N ASP A 35 -28.01 3.57 1.27
CA ASP A 35 -29.28 4.15 1.73
C ASP A 35 -30.02 4.87 0.59
N VAL A 36 -29.30 5.57 -0.31
CA VAL A 36 -29.90 6.15 -1.52
C VAL A 36 -30.44 5.06 -2.45
N LEU A 37 -29.70 3.96 -2.64
CA LEU A 37 -30.15 2.82 -3.44
C LEU A 37 -31.43 2.20 -2.85
N PHE A 38 -31.50 2.00 -1.53
CA PHE A 38 -32.70 1.48 -0.88
C PHE A 38 -33.89 2.43 -1.02
N ASN A 39 -33.69 3.74 -0.86
CA ASN A 39 -34.76 4.73 -1.07
C ASN A 39 -35.26 4.73 -2.52
N TYR A 40 -34.37 4.53 -3.48
CA TYR A 40 -34.73 4.38 -4.89
C TYR A 40 -35.57 3.12 -5.13
N PHE A 41 -35.17 1.97 -4.58
CA PHE A 41 -35.95 0.73 -4.67
C PHE A 41 -37.29 0.81 -3.92
N ALA A 42 -37.36 1.59 -2.84
CA ALA A 42 -38.58 1.86 -2.08
C ALA A 42 -39.50 2.89 -2.74
N ASN A 43 -39.24 3.29 -3.99
CA ASN A 43 -40.03 4.24 -4.77
C ASN A 43 -40.11 5.66 -4.14
N GLN A 44 -39.17 6.02 -3.24
CA GLN A 44 -39.11 7.34 -2.59
C GLN A 44 -38.33 8.38 -3.41
N GLY A 45 -37.92 8.04 -4.64
CA GLY A 45 -37.17 8.92 -5.53
C GLY A 45 -35.65 8.85 -5.32
N PHE A 46 -34.90 9.34 -6.31
CA PHE A 46 -33.43 9.29 -6.30
C PHE A 46 -32.82 10.56 -5.71
N ALA A 47 -32.15 10.42 -4.56
CA ALA A 47 -31.51 11.53 -3.87
C ALA A 47 -30.08 11.77 -4.42
N TRP A 48 -29.99 12.62 -5.46
CA TRP A 48 -28.73 12.95 -6.12
C TRP A 48 -27.67 13.56 -5.18
N LEU A 49 -28.08 14.43 -4.25
CA LEU A 49 -27.17 15.13 -3.34
C LEU A 49 -26.39 14.17 -2.41
N PRO A 50 -27.05 13.28 -1.64
CA PRO A 50 -26.33 12.27 -0.86
C PRO A 50 -25.60 11.25 -1.73
N PHE A 51 -26.09 10.92 -2.93
CA PHE A 51 -25.37 10.04 -3.86
C PHE A 51 -24.01 10.61 -4.28
N LEU A 52 -23.99 11.86 -4.72
CA LEU A 52 -22.74 12.56 -5.07
C LEU A 52 -21.84 12.73 -3.83
N GLY A 53 -22.41 13.09 -2.67
CA GLY A 53 -21.66 13.21 -1.42
C GLY A 53 -20.98 11.89 -1.00
N GLY A 54 -21.72 10.79 -1.02
CA GLY A 54 -21.19 9.45 -0.72
C GLY A 54 -20.14 9.00 -1.73
N THR A 55 -20.36 9.27 -3.02
CA THR A 55 -19.40 8.96 -4.10
C THR A 55 -18.10 9.75 -3.94
N LEU A 56 -18.18 11.04 -3.64
CA LEU A 56 -17.02 11.89 -3.36
C LEU A 56 -16.24 11.40 -2.14
N LEU A 57 -16.92 11.08 -1.04
CA LEU A 57 -16.27 10.53 0.16
C LEU A 57 -15.54 9.22 -0.14
N LEU A 58 -16.17 8.34 -0.91
CA LEU A 58 -15.60 7.05 -1.29
C LEU A 58 -14.39 7.24 -2.20
N LEU A 59 -14.46 8.13 -3.19
CA LEU A 59 -13.33 8.45 -4.08
C LEU A 59 -12.15 9.08 -3.31
N ILE A 60 -12.41 10.00 -2.39
CA ILE A 60 -11.38 10.62 -1.56
C ILE A 60 -10.71 9.55 -0.68
N ALA A 61 -11.50 8.69 -0.04
CA ALA A 61 -10.99 7.58 0.75
C ALA A 61 -10.11 6.64 -0.10
N LEU A 62 -10.56 6.28 -1.31
CA LEU A 62 -9.83 5.40 -2.23
C LEU A 62 -8.55 6.05 -2.75
N TYR A 63 -8.59 7.34 -3.08
CA TYR A 63 -7.43 8.11 -3.53
C TYR A 63 -6.36 8.16 -2.43
N PHE A 64 -6.77 8.44 -1.19
CA PHE A 64 -5.86 8.48 -0.05
C PHE A 64 -5.29 7.10 0.26
N LEU A 65 -6.13 6.07 0.26
CA LEU A 65 -5.72 4.68 0.50
C LEU A 65 -4.75 4.19 -0.58
N GLY A 66 -5.07 4.42 -1.86
CA GLY A 66 -4.24 4.05 -3.00
C GLY A 66 -2.90 4.79 -3.03
N GLY A 67 -2.92 6.10 -2.79
CA GLY A 67 -1.70 6.92 -2.70
C GLY A 67 -0.78 6.47 -1.56
N PHE A 68 -1.36 6.14 -0.40
CA PHE A 68 -0.60 5.64 0.74
C PHE A 68 -0.02 4.25 0.51
N ILE A 69 -0.78 3.33 -0.09
CA ILE A 69 -0.32 1.99 -0.46
C ILE A 69 0.87 2.09 -1.43
N PHE A 70 0.74 2.92 -2.47
CA PHE A 70 1.81 3.11 -3.45
C PHE A 70 3.10 3.69 -2.81
N TYR A 71 2.96 4.73 -1.98
CA TYR A 71 4.12 5.32 -1.28
C TYR A 71 4.78 4.31 -0.32
N ARG A 72 3.98 3.51 0.39
CA ARG A 72 4.49 2.45 1.28
C ARG A 72 5.20 1.34 0.52
N ASP A 73 4.65 0.91 -0.61
CA ASP A 73 5.21 -0.21 -1.38
C ASP A 73 6.52 0.19 -2.06
N LYS A 74 6.61 1.45 -2.53
CA LYS A 74 7.87 2.04 -3.04
C LYS A 74 9.02 1.92 -2.03
N LYS A 75 8.76 2.06 -0.73
CA LYS A 75 9.79 1.98 0.32
C LYS A 75 10.22 0.55 0.68
N ASN A 76 9.40 -0.45 0.36
CA ASN A 76 9.70 -1.85 0.70
C ASN A 76 10.50 -2.61 -0.37
N ASN A 77 10.89 -1.94 -1.46
CA ASN A 77 11.85 -2.42 -2.45
C ASN A 77 11.63 -3.89 -2.87
N ARG A 78 10.34 -4.29 -3.02
CA ARG A 78 9.91 -5.58 -3.57
C ARG A 78 9.69 -5.51 -5.09
N ILE A 79 10.39 -4.59 -5.73
CA ILE A 79 10.46 -4.53 -7.18
C ILE A 79 11.38 -5.67 -7.65
N GLN A 80 10.88 -6.44 -8.61
CA GLN A 80 11.63 -7.52 -9.24
C GLN A 80 12.96 -6.97 -9.83
N PRO A 81 14.06 -7.74 -9.89
CA PRO A 81 15.36 -7.35 -10.46
C PRO A 81 15.31 -6.90 -11.91
N LYS A 82 14.19 -7.18 -12.60
CA LYS A 82 13.89 -6.62 -13.93
C LYS A 82 13.56 -5.12 -13.91
N LEU A 83 13.26 -4.54 -12.74
CA LEU A 83 12.99 -3.12 -12.52
C LEU A 83 14.17 -2.39 -11.85
N LEU A 84 15.23 -3.12 -11.49
CA LEU A 84 16.47 -2.50 -10.99
C LEU A 84 17.17 -1.76 -12.13
N SER A 85 17.80 -0.64 -11.80
CA SER A 85 18.54 0.16 -12.80
C SER A 85 19.71 -0.66 -13.37
N LYS A 86 20.15 -0.33 -14.58
CA LYS A 86 21.30 -1.00 -15.21
C LYS A 86 22.55 -0.99 -14.33
N GLU A 87 22.74 0.05 -13.53
CA GLU A 87 23.89 0.22 -12.62
C GLU A 87 23.88 -0.80 -11.48
N GLU A 88 22.69 -1.18 -10.99
CA GLU A 88 22.56 -2.17 -9.92
C GLU A 88 22.77 -3.61 -10.45
N GLN A 89 22.36 -3.87 -11.70
CA GLN A 89 22.64 -5.14 -12.38
C GLN A 89 24.15 -5.32 -12.60
N GLU A 90 24.87 -4.24 -12.94
CA GLU A 90 26.31 -4.25 -13.14
C GLU A 90 27.06 -4.51 -11.82
N LYS A 91 26.68 -3.86 -10.72
CA LYS A 91 27.23 -4.15 -9.38
C LYS A 91 26.97 -5.60 -8.94
N LEU A 92 25.80 -6.17 -9.25
CA LEU A 92 25.52 -7.58 -8.96
C LEU A 92 26.37 -8.54 -9.81
N ALA A 93 26.67 -8.17 -11.06
CA ALA A 93 27.56 -8.93 -11.93
C ALA A 93 29.02 -8.87 -11.46
N GLU A 94 29.47 -7.73 -10.95
CA GLU A 94 30.79 -7.55 -10.32
C GLU A 94 30.91 -8.31 -8.99
N LEU A 95 29.89 -8.26 -8.14
CA LEU A 95 29.83 -9.03 -6.89
C LEU A 95 29.81 -10.55 -7.14
N LYS A 96 29.17 -10.98 -8.23
CA LYS A 96 29.19 -12.39 -8.67
C LYS A 96 30.58 -12.83 -9.16
N LYS A 97 31.35 -11.93 -9.79
CA LYS A 97 32.75 -12.17 -10.18
C LYS A 97 33.71 -12.21 -8.99
N SER A 98 33.42 -11.49 -7.90
CA SER A 98 34.32 -11.35 -6.73
C SER A 98 34.27 -12.51 -5.72
N GLY A 99 33.40 -13.51 -5.88
CA GLY A 99 33.45 -14.74 -5.06
C GLY A 99 33.02 -14.59 -3.59
N GLN A 100 32.33 -13.51 -3.21
CA GLN A 100 31.84 -13.29 -1.83
C GLN A 100 30.41 -13.82 -1.55
N ILE A 101 29.94 -14.86 -2.25
CA ILE A 101 28.62 -15.46 -1.96
C ILE A 101 28.78 -16.59 -0.94
N LYS A 102 28.99 -16.25 0.34
CA LYS A 102 28.78 -17.21 1.43
C LYS A 102 28.37 -16.64 2.79
N LYS A 103 28.11 -15.33 2.96
CA LYS A 103 27.86 -14.78 4.31
C LYS A 103 26.72 -13.77 4.47
N ASP A 104 25.88 -13.53 3.46
CA ASP A 104 24.68 -12.69 3.60
C ASP A 104 23.42 -13.45 3.13
N ASN A 105 23.32 -14.70 3.59
CA ASN A 105 22.37 -15.69 3.11
C ASN A 105 21.00 -15.60 3.80
N ASP A 106 20.31 -14.46 3.63
CA ASP A 106 18.85 -14.36 3.85
C ASP A 106 18.14 -13.52 2.77
N LYS A 107 18.88 -12.80 1.91
CA LYS A 107 18.29 -11.82 0.99
C LYS A 107 17.92 -12.38 -0.40
N TYR A 108 18.50 -13.53 -0.80
CA TYR A 108 18.42 -14.03 -2.19
C TYR A 108 17.63 -15.35 -2.35
N SER A 109 16.99 -15.83 -1.29
CA SER A 109 16.21 -17.08 -1.29
C SER A 109 15.00 -17.06 -2.26
N TYR A 110 14.52 -15.87 -2.63
CA TYR A 110 13.36 -15.69 -3.52
C TYR A 110 13.65 -15.93 -5.01
N TYR A 111 14.90 -15.99 -5.47
CA TYR A 111 15.23 -16.18 -6.89
C TYR A 111 15.48 -17.63 -7.30
N LYS A 112 15.48 -18.56 -6.34
CA LYS A 112 15.85 -19.96 -6.58
C LYS A 112 14.65 -20.87 -6.91
N LYS A 113 13.44 -20.30 -7.01
CA LYS A 113 12.18 -21.06 -7.17
C LYS A 113 11.44 -20.79 -8.49
N LEU A 114 12.09 -20.11 -9.42
CA LEU A 114 11.71 -20.00 -10.83
C LEU A 114 12.72 -20.78 -11.65
#